data_AF-A0A6J8BIP1-F1
#
_entry.id   AF-A0A6J8BIP1-F1
#
_cell.length_a   1.000
_cell.length_b   1.000
_cell.length_c   1.000
_cell.angle_alpha   90.00
_cell.angle_beta   90.00
_cell.angle_gamma   90.00
#
_symmetry.space_group_name_H-M   'P 1'
#
loop_
_entity.id
_entity.type
_entity.pdbx_description
1 polymer ?
#
loop_
_entity_poly.entity_id
_entity_poly.type
_entity_poly.pdbx_seq_one_letter_code
_entity_poly.pdbx_strand_id
1 'polypeptide(L)'
;MEFCECLSKSLDLLGYSQEMIEYRREQNKKLDDIYNKIFSTPVITSGGKAEGTALYFESDIDRLYVARRITCVEPSIRCSSPTIFHLDRYNCSPGYARLKVIQENSSFVRNQLELENGYVMNDFSIGNPNTMVDINGTIITKQDRIGPAERYGNDFSNYDFVVGLVCICPDLVEKWVKRERKYGWPGPNLVKQISSLEGHVVPVSNKDSMYPLSGWRICYTKAEIMLVHSFTESQTKLYMLLKLMAKSVLKPLCPAMTSYIMKNIVFWEIETNSSQNFSQTSLFDRLIDTILFLKQALESDYLESYMIAERNLFQGRITDNEQKTLLKIWMNL
;
A
#
# COMPACT_ATOMS: atom_id res chain seq x y z
N MET A 1 -32.77 -5.48 7.74
CA MET A 1 -32.38 -4.42 8.71
C MET A 1 -31.66 -5.02 9.91
N GLU A 2 -32.29 -5.95 10.64
CA GLU A 2 -31.72 -6.61 11.84
C GLU A 2 -30.35 -7.27 11.59
N PHE A 3 -30.16 -7.97 10.47
CA PHE A 3 -28.87 -8.60 10.15
C PHE A 3 -27.72 -7.60 9.99
N CYS A 4 -27.91 -6.52 9.22
CA CYS A 4 -26.87 -5.52 9.00
C CYS A 4 -26.52 -4.78 10.29
N GLU A 5 -27.50 -4.54 11.15
CA GLU A 5 -27.29 -3.96 12.48
C GLU A 5 -26.48 -4.90 13.37
N CYS A 6 -26.83 -6.19 13.41
CA CYS A 6 -26.05 -7.20 14.13
C CYS A 6 -24.61 -7.28 13.61
N LEU A 7 -24.42 -7.32 12.29
CA LEU A 7 -23.10 -7.36 11.66
C LEU A 7 -22.25 -6.14 12.04
N SER A 8 -22.85 -4.95 11.97
CA SER A 8 -22.25 -3.70 12.41
C SER A 8 -21.83 -3.77 13.88
N LYS A 9 -22.74 -4.17 14.78
CA LYS A 9 -22.45 -4.30 16.22
C LYS A 9 -21.37 -5.33 16.50
N SER A 10 -21.34 -6.44 15.76
CA SER A 10 -20.28 -7.45 15.89
C SER A 10 -18.91 -6.89 15.55
N LEU A 11 -18.78 -6.08 14.49
CA LEU A 11 -17.53 -5.40 14.18
C LEU A 11 -17.10 -4.45 15.29
N ASP A 12 -18.06 -3.69 15.85
CA ASP A 12 -17.79 -2.78 16.96
C ASP A 12 -17.27 -3.54 18.20
N LEU A 13 -17.90 -4.66 18.55
CA LEU A 13 -17.48 -5.56 19.64
C LEU A 13 -16.12 -6.22 19.40
N LEU A 14 -15.73 -6.43 18.14
CA LEU A 14 -14.40 -6.91 17.76
C LEU A 14 -13.33 -5.79 17.80
N GLY A 15 -13.70 -4.57 18.21
CA GLY A 15 -12.80 -3.43 18.34
C GLY A 15 -12.66 -2.60 17.05
N TYR A 16 -13.56 -2.78 16.09
CA TYR A 16 -13.59 -2.06 14.82
C TYR A 16 -14.66 -0.96 14.78
N SER A 17 -15.08 -0.45 15.94
CA SER A 17 -15.85 0.79 16.00
C SER A 17 -15.03 1.96 15.46
N GLN A 18 -15.71 2.97 14.93
CA GLN A 18 -15.06 4.15 14.38
C GLN A 18 -14.14 4.83 15.42
N GLU A 19 -14.61 4.98 16.66
CA GLU A 19 -13.85 5.54 17.77
C GLU A 19 -12.54 4.77 18.02
N MET A 20 -12.61 3.43 18.06
CA MET A 20 -11.43 2.60 18.29
C MET A 20 -10.43 2.65 17.13
N ILE A 21 -10.92 2.75 15.88
CA ILE A 21 -10.08 2.94 14.70
C ILE A 21 -9.38 4.30 14.74
N GLU A 22 -10.12 5.37 15.05
CA GLU A 22 -9.58 6.73 15.17
C GLU A 22 -8.55 6.85 16.30
N TYR A 23 -8.84 6.27 17.45
CA TYR A 23 -7.90 6.18 18.56
C TYR A 23 -6.59 5.53 18.13
N ARG A 24 -6.64 4.38 17.44
CA ARG A 24 -5.43 3.70 16.92
C ARG A 24 -4.68 4.54 15.89
N ARG A 25 -5.38 5.23 14.98
CA ARG A 25 -4.76 6.17 14.02
C ARG A 25 -3.97 7.25 14.74
N GLU A 26 -4.56 7.84 15.78
CA GLU A 26 -3.93 8.89 16.58
C GLU A 26 -2.67 8.36 17.31
N GLN A 27 -2.78 7.19 17.96
CA GLN A 27 -1.62 6.60 18.66
C GLN A 27 -0.49 6.24 17.70
N ASN A 28 -0.79 5.61 16.56
CA ASN A 28 0.24 5.26 15.58
C ASN A 28 0.88 6.49 14.95
N LYS A 29 0.11 7.56 14.71
CA LYS A 29 0.66 8.84 14.26
C LYS A 29 1.61 9.46 15.30
N LYS A 30 1.23 9.47 16.59
CA LYS A 30 2.10 9.94 17.67
C LYS A 30 3.40 9.16 17.75
N LEU A 31 3.35 7.84 17.57
CA LEU A 31 4.54 6.99 17.55
C LEU A 31 5.45 7.30 16.37
N ASP A 32 4.90 7.52 15.17
CA ASP A 32 5.66 7.96 14.00
C ASP A 32 6.29 9.35 14.22
N ASP A 33 5.55 10.29 14.82
CA ASP A 33 6.04 11.63 15.14
C ASP A 33 7.19 11.59 16.16
N ILE A 34 7.11 10.72 17.17
CA ILE A 34 8.19 10.51 18.14
C ILE A 34 9.41 9.91 17.45
N TYR A 35 9.23 8.83 16.67
CA TYR A 35 10.32 8.19 15.94
C TYR A 35 11.03 9.19 15.02
N ASN A 36 10.27 9.93 14.22
CA ASN A 36 10.80 10.89 13.24
C ASN A 36 11.45 12.13 13.88
N LYS A 37 11.21 12.39 15.17
CA LYS A 37 11.93 13.42 15.95
C LYS A 37 13.25 12.91 16.50
N ILE A 38 13.32 11.64 16.87
CA ILE A 38 14.51 11.02 17.48
C ILE A 38 15.53 10.61 16.42
N PHE A 39 15.06 10.00 15.34
CA PHE A 39 15.91 9.42 14.31
C PHE A 39 16.05 10.35 13.11
N SER A 40 17.27 10.41 12.56
CA SER A 40 17.61 11.27 11.43
C SER A 40 16.98 10.84 10.11
N THR A 41 16.63 9.56 9.98
CA THR A 41 15.96 9.04 8.79
C THR A 41 14.48 8.80 9.08
N PRO A 42 13.57 9.46 8.34
CA PRO A 42 12.16 9.36 8.63
C PRO A 42 11.58 8.03 8.13
N VAL A 43 10.60 7.55 8.88
CA VAL A 43 9.75 6.41 8.52
C VAL A 43 8.32 6.89 8.30
N ILE A 44 7.62 6.15 7.44
CA ILE A 44 6.18 6.25 7.27
C ILE A 44 5.61 4.88 7.65
N THR A 45 4.89 4.79 8.76
CA THR A 45 4.11 3.57 9.04
C THR A 45 2.98 3.47 8.02
N SER A 46 2.71 2.26 7.56
CA SER A 46 1.69 1.96 6.57
C SER A 46 0.85 0.75 6.98
N GLY A 47 0.03 0.24 6.06
CA GLY A 47 -0.80 -0.93 6.30
C GLY A 47 -1.82 -0.75 7.42
N GLY A 48 -2.16 -1.85 8.09
CA GLY A 48 -3.25 -1.88 9.06
C GLY A 48 -3.02 -0.97 10.28
N LYS A 49 -1.76 -0.76 10.68
CA LYS A 49 -1.41 0.12 11.81
C LYS A 49 -1.71 1.59 11.46
N ALA A 50 -1.18 2.10 10.35
CA ALA A 50 -1.45 3.48 9.93
C ALA A 50 -2.92 3.75 9.62
N GLU A 51 -3.62 2.75 9.09
CA GLU A 51 -5.05 2.83 8.78
C GLU A 51 -5.95 2.73 10.03
N GLY A 52 -5.42 2.31 11.18
CA GLY A 52 -6.17 2.04 12.42
C GLY A 52 -7.01 0.75 12.38
N THR A 53 -6.81 -0.07 11.37
CA THR A 53 -7.61 -1.27 11.07
C THR A 53 -6.99 -2.57 11.57
N ALA A 54 -5.74 -2.55 12.06
CA ALA A 54 -5.15 -3.67 12.78
C ALA A 54 -5.32 -3.48 14.29
N LEU A 55 -5.70 -4.55 15.00
CA LEU A 55 -5.66 -4.56 16.47
C LEU A 55 -4.21 -4.49 16.97
N TYR A 56 -4.01 -4.16 18.25
CA TYR A 56 -2.66 -3.91 18.80
C TYR A 56 -1.69 -5.08 18.63
N PHE A 57 -2.15 -6.29 18.93
CA PHE A 57 -1.35 -7.53 18.80
C PHE A 57 -1.57 -8.25 17.47
N GLU A 58 -2.37 -7.68 16.58
CA GLU A 58 -2.56 -8.22 15.25
C GLU A 58 -1.68 -7.49 14.24
N SER A 59 -1.23 -8.25 13.24
CA SER A 59 -0.39 -7.81 12.12
C SER A 59 1.02 -7.36 12.47
N ASP A 60 1.88 -7.59 11.49
CA ASP A 60 3.13 -6.88 11.25
C ASP A 60 2.94 -5.35 11.25
N ILE A 61 4.04 -4.66 11.55
CA ILE A 61 4.18 -3.22 11.46
C ILE A 61 4.95 -2.90 10.18
N ASP A 62 4.22 -2.50 9.13
CA ASP A 62 4.80 -2.10 7.85
C ASP A 62 5.39 -0.68 7.93
N ARG A 63 6.70 -0.54 7.70
CA ARG A 63 7.37 0.78 7.68
C ARG A 63 8.11 1.01 6.38
N LEU A 64 7.84 2.17 5.78
CA LEU A 64 8.65 2.68 4.69
C LEU A 64 9.76 3.56 5.25
N TYR A 65 11.01 3.12 5.10
CA TYR A 65 12.21 3.89 5.46
C TYR A 65 12.55 4.85 4.32
N VAL A 66 12.41 6.16 4.53
CA VAL A 66 12.49 7.14 3.44
C VAL A 66 13.89 7.72 3.30
N ALA A 67 14.58 7.33 2.23
CA ALA A 67 15.92 7.80 1.90
C ALA A 67 15.90 9.21 1.27
N ARG A 68 15.66 10.25 2.07
CA ARG A 68 15.46 11.64 1.59
C ARG A 68 16.63 12.26 0.84
N ARG A 69 17.84 11.68 0.93
CA ARG A 69 19.02 12.16 0.19
C ARG A 69 19.06 11.70 -1.27
N ILE A 70 18.15 10.81 -1.64
CA ILE A 70 18.01 10.26 -3.00
C ILE A 70 16.64 10.67 -3.51
N THR A 71 16.61 11.30 -4.69
CA THR A 71 15.37 11.69 -5.35
C THR A 71 15.30 11.06 -6.74
N CYS A 72 14.25 10.30 -6.98
CA CYS A 72 13.89 9.73 -8.26
C CYS A 72 12.96 10.70 -8.99
N VAL A 73 13.32 11.10 -10.21
CA VAL A 73 12.56 12.09 -10.98
C VAL A 73 12.31 11.61 -12.40
N GLU A 74 11.20 12.02 -13.00
CA GLU A 74 11.01 11.88 -14.44
C GLU A 74 12.09 12.64 -15.21
N PRO A 75 12.54 12.16 -16.40
CA PRO A 75 13.65 12.78 -17.14
C PRO A 75 13.46 14.27 -17.48
N SER A 76 12.22 14.74 -17.57
CA SER A 76 11.87 16.15 -17.84
C SER A 76 11.98 17.05 -16.61
N ILE A 77 12.01 16.46 -15.41
CA ILE A 77 11.96 17.19 -14.14
C ILE A 77 13.37 17.48 -13.64
N ARG A 78 13.64 18.75 -13.37
CA ARG A 78 14.87 19.18 -12.68
C ARG A 78 14.56 19.33 -11.20
N CYS A 79 15.44 18.80 -10.35
CA CYS A 79 15.35 18.97 -8.91
C CYS A 79 16.74 19.22 -8.32
N SER A 80 16.77 19.77 -7.10
CA SER A 80 18.00 19.94 -6.32
C SER A 80 18.00 18.90 -5.21
N SER A 81 18.82 17.86 -5.36
CA SER A 81 19.02 16.80 -4.37
C SER A 81 20.48 16.35 -4.40
N PRO A 82 21.07 15.86 -3.29
CA PRO A 82 22.44 15.35 -3.28
C PRO A 82 22.65 14.22 -4.31
N THR A 83 21.68 13.30 -4.40
CA THR A 83 21.69 12.18 -5.34
C THR A 83 20.38 12.16 -6.13
N ILE A 84 20.48 12.07 -7.46
CA ILE A 84 19.35 12.10 -8.38
C ILE A 84 19.40 10.88 -9.29
N PHE A 85 18.30 10.13 -9.32
CA PHE A 85 18.07 9.03 -10.26
C PHE A 85 16.94 9.40 -11.22
N HIS A 86 17.10 9.07 -12.50
CA HIS A 86 16.00 9.16 -13.46
C HIS A 86 15.11 7.93 -13.37
N LEU A 87 13.80 8.19 -13.34
CA LEU A 87 12.74 7.20 -13.39
C LEU A 87 12.51 6.78 -14.85
N ASP A 88 13.13 5.69 -15.29
CA ASP A 88 12.93 5.12 -16.62
C ASP A 88 11.79 4.11 -16.59
N ARG A 89 10.66 4.45 -17.21
CA ARG A 89 9.48 3.57 -17.31
C ARG A 89 9.39 2.86 -18.66
N TYR A 90 10.37 3.01 -19.56
CA TYR A 90 10.37 2.36 -20.85
C TYR A 90 10.44 0.84 -20.69
N ASN A 91 9.61 0.11 -21.44
CA ASN A 91 9.48 -1.36 -21.35
C ASN A 91 9.22 -1.91 -19.92
N CYS A 92 8.72 -1.08 -19.00
CA CYS A 92 8.32 -1.51 -17.67
C CYS A 92 6.80 -1.68 -17.62
N SER A 93 6.31 -2.63 -16.82
CA SER A 93 4.86 -2.72 -16.54
C SER A 93 4.35 -1.41 -15.91
N PRO A 94 3.10 -0.99 -16.15
CA PRO A 94 2.58 0.24 -15.57
C PRO A 94 2.73 0.31 -14.04
N GLY A 95 3.17 1.48 -13.54
CA GLY A 95 3.48 1.68 -12.13
C GLY A 95 4.81 1.08 -11.65
N TYR A 96 5.64 0.60 -12.59
CA TYR A 96 7.02 0.18 -12.34
C TYR A 96 8.00 1.01 -13.18
N ALA A 97 9.26 1.02 -12.77
CA ALA A 97 10.35 1.73 -13.43
C ALA A 97 11.69 1.04 -13.15
N ARG A 98 12.71 1.40 -13.91
CA ARG A 98 14.11 1.25 -13.53
C ARG A 98 14.67 2.62 -13.12
N LEU A 99 15.71 2.62 -12.32
CA LEU A 99 16.33 3.85 -11.81
C LEU A 99 17.71 4.03 -12.43
N LYS A 100 17.90 5.05 -13.26
CA LYS A 100 19.20 5.36 -13.86
C LYS A 100 19.94 6.40 -13.05
N VAL A 101 21.21 6.16 -12.71
CA VAL A 101 22.01 7.13 -11.94
C VAL A 101 22.40 8.30 -12.82
N ILE A 102 22.11 9.54 -12.38
CA ILE A 102 22.46 10.77 -13.10
C ILE A 102 23.43 11.63 -12.30
N GLN A 103 23.14 11.81 -11.01
CA GLN A 103 23.99 12.55 -10.10
C GLN A 103 24.13 11.76 -8.81
N GLU A 104 25.37 11.56 -8.36
CA GLU A 104 25.68 10.81 -7.17
C GLU A 104 26.85 11.52 -6.46
N ASN A 105 26.51 12.45 -5.57
CA ASN A 105 27.49 13.25 -4.82
C ASN A 105 27.72 12.73 -3.40
N SER A 106 27.22 11.54 -3.07
CA SER A 106 27.20 11.00 -1.71
C SER A 106 27.98 9.69 -1.64
N SER A 107 29.25 9.75 -1.18
CA SER A 107 30.11 8.57 -1.00
C SER A 107 29.44 7.39 -0.29
N PHE A 108 28.53 7.66 0.67
CA PHE A 108 27.71 6.65 1.33
C PHE A 108 26.81 5.85 0.36
N VAL A 109 26.16 6.55 -0.58
CA VAL A 109 25.28 5.94 -1.57
C VAL A 109 26.13 5.18 -2.59
N ARG A 110 27.24 5.76 -3.05
CA ARG A 110 28.19 5.08 -3.96
C ARG A 110 28.60 3.69 -3.49
N ASN A 111 28.88 3.55 -2.19
CA ASN A 111 29.35 2.29 -1.62
C ASN A 111 28.25 1.22 -1.48
N GLN A 112 26.98 1.60 -1.62
CA GLN A 112 25.82 0.71 -1.49
C GLN A 112 25.09 0.48 -2.83
N LEU A 113 25.52 1.15 -3.90
CA LEU A 113 24.89 1.05 -5.21
C LEU A 113 25.47 -0.12 -6.00
N GLU A 114 24.64 -1.13 -6.23
CA GLU A 114 24.87 -2.13 -7.26
C GLU A 114 24.12 -1.72 -8.53
N LEU A 115 24.81 -1.80 -9.67
CA LEU A 115 24.31 -1.34 -10.96
C LEU A 115 24.34 -2.45 -12.01
N GLU A 116 23.24 -2.61 -12.74
CA GLU A 116 23.14 -3.42 -13.95
C GLU A 116 22.95 -2.48 -15.15
N ASN A 117 23.93 -2.41 -16.05
CA ASN A 117 23.88 -1.55 -17.23
C ASN A 117 23.55 -0.07 -16.93
N GLY A 118 24.01 0.43 -15.78
CA GLY A 118 23.77 1.80 -15.31
C GLY A 118 22.42 2.02 -14.59
N TYR A 119 21.65 0.96 -14.35
CA TYR A 119 20.42 0.97 -13.56
C TYR A 119 20.64 0.40 -12.16
N VAL A 120 19.99 1.00 -11.16
CA VAL A 120 20.08 0.56 -9.76
C VAL A 120 19.35 -0.76 -9.55
N MET A 121 20.07 -1.72 -8.98
CA MET A 121 19.55 -3.04 -8.61
C MET A 121 18.54 -2.93 -7.46
N ASN A 122 17.59 -3.86 -7.40
CA ASN A 122 16.51 -3.91 -6.40
C ASN A 122 16.86 -4.77 -5.17
N ASP A 123 18.11 -5.14 -5.00
CA ASP A 123 18.68 -5.57 -3.72
C ASP A 123 19.21 -4.38 -2.89
N PHE A 124 19.11 -3.16 -3.43
CA PHE A 124 19.50 -1.92 -2.77
C PHE A 124 18.93 -1.83 -1.35
N SER A 125 19.85 -1.70 -0.39
CA SER A 125 19.54 -1.56 1.01
C SER A 125 20.39 -0.46 1.64
N ILE A 126 19.83 0.25 2.62
CA ILE A 126 20.52 1.36 3.29
C ILE A 126 20.77 0.96 4.74
N GLY A 127 22.04 0.76 5.08
CA GLY A 127 22.50 0.69 6.48
C GLY A 127 21.68 -0.26 7.34
N ASN A 128 21.93 -1.57 7.21
CA ASN A 128 21.17 -2.60 7.91
C ASN A 128 21.93 -3.11 9.14
N PRO A 129 21.70 -2.56 10.33
CA PRO A 129 22.22 -3.19 11.52
C PRO A 129 21.52 -4.55 11.72
N ASN A 130 22.24 -5.54 12.26
CA ASN A 130 21.66 -6.84 12.62
C ASN A 130 20.61 -6.74 13.74
N THR A 131 20.58 -5.60 14.43
CA THR A 131 19.66 -5.28 15.53
C THR A 131 19.12 -3.86 15.39
N MET A 132 17.88 -3.64 15.84
CA MET A 132 17.29 -2.32 16.00
C MET A 132 16.71 -2.19 17.40
N VAL A 133 16.40 -0.97 17.84
CA VAL A 133 15.66 -0.72 19.07
C VAL A 133 14.25 -0.29 18.68
N ASP A 134 13.25 -1.00 19.18
CA ASP A 134 11.85 -0.65 18.96
C ASP A 134 11.43 0.56 19.80
N ILE A 135 10.19 1.01 19.61
CA ILE A 135 9.64 2.17 20.33
C ILE A 135 9.53 1.96 21.85
N ASN A 136 9.57 0.72 22.33
CA ASN A 136 9.54 0.36 23.74
C ASN A 136 10.95 0.25 24.34
N GLY A 137 12.00 0.58 23.58
CA GLY A 137 13.38 0.41 24.00
C GLY A 137 13.87 -1.04 23.95
N THR A 138 13.12 -1.95 23.31
CA THR A 138 13.48 -3.36 23.21
C THR A 138 14.35 -3.60 21.98
N ILE A 139 15.40 -4.41 22.14
CA ILE A 139 16.24 -4.83 21.01
C ILE A 139 15.45 -5.86 20.18
N ILE A 140 15.26 -5.57 18.90
CA ILE A 140 14.69 -6.47 17.89
C ILE A 140 15.81 -6.93 16.95
N THR A 141 15.76 -8.19 16.55
CA THR A 141 16.79 -8.79 15.68
C THR A 141 16.28 -8.93 14.25
N LYS A 142 17.20 -8.84 13.30
CA LYS A 142 16.91 -9.14 11.90
C LYS A 142 16.52 -10.61 11.75
N GLN A 143 15.42 -10.86 11.04
CA GLN A 143 14.91 -12.19 10.71
C GLN A 143 15.13 -12.47 9.21
N ASP A 144 14.76 -13.67 8.77
CA ASP A 144 14.82 -14.03 7.35
C ASP A 144 14.00 -13.07 6.50
N ARG A 145 14.58 -12.64 5.38
CA ARG A 145 13.97 -11.69 4.45
C ARG A 145 12.77 -12.34 3.75
N ILE A 146 11.60 -11.72 3.84
CA ILE A 146 10.40 -12.14 3.09
C ILE A 146 10.09 -11.08 2.03
N GLY A 147 10.43 -11.36 0.78
CA GLY A 147 10.23 -10.44 -0.33
C GLY A 147 11.07 -9.16 -0.20
N PRO A 148 10.52 -7.96 -0.51
CA PRO A 148 11.30 -6.71 -0.50
C PRO A 148 11.55 -6.16 0.91
N ALA A 149 10.83 -6.66 1.92
CA ALA A 149 10.88 -6.16 3.27
C ALA A 149 12.00 -6.83 4.06
N GLU A 150 12.73 -6.02 4.82
CA GLU A 150 13.61 -6.48 5.86
C GLU A 150 12.82 -6.64 7.14
N ARG A 151 12.73 -7.87 7.61
CA ARG A 151 11.96 -8.20 8.78
C ARG A 151 12.81 -8.11 10.03
N TYR A 152 12.33 -7.38 11.01
CA TYR A 152 12.91 -7.28 12.34
C TYR A 152 11.85 -7.65 13.36
N GLY A 153 12.19 -8.42 14.38
CA GLY A 153 11.19 -8.75 15.37
C GLY A 153 11.70 -9.46 16.58
N ASN A 154 10.77 -9.72 17.48
CA ASN A 154 10.87 -10.54 18.66
C ASN A 154 9.55 -11.31 18.83
N ASP A 155 9.39 -12.03 19.94
CA ASP A 155 8.18 -12.82 20.21
C ASP A 155 6.89 -11.98 20.28
N PHE A 156 7.00 -10.66 20.46
CA PHE A 156 5.87 -9.75 20.70
C PHE A 156 5.54 -8.85 19.51
N SER A 157 6.50 -8.60 18.61
CA SER A 157 6.35 -7.62 17.54
C SER A 157 7.21 -7.97 16.33
N ASN A 158 6.62 -7.82 15.15
CA ASN A 158 7.32 -7.96 13.87
C ASN A 158 7.18 -6.65 13.09
N TYR A 159 8.30 -6.16 12.58
CA TYR A 159 8.43 -4.95 11.80
C TYR A 159 8.95 -5.32 10.42
N ASP A 160 8.22 -4.92 9.40
CA ASP A 160 8.63 -5.11 8.00
C ASP A 160 9.06 -3.76 7.46
N PHE A 161 10.37 -3.59 7.29
CA PHE A 161 10.97 -2.37 6.78
C PHE A 161 11.21 -2.47 5.29
N VAL A 162 10.68 -1.53 4.53
CA VAL A 162 10.95 -1.40 3.09
C VAL A 162 11.66 -0.07 2.86
N VAL A 163 12.78 -0.10 2.14
CA VAL A 163 13.44 1.14 1.71
C VAL A 163 12.61 1.81 0.63
N GLY A 164 12.30 3.09 0.83
CA GLY A 164 11.60 3.95 -0.12
C GLY A 164 12.48 5.11 -0.54
N LEU A 165 12.61 5.33 -1.85
CA LEU A 165 13.24 6.52 -2.40
C LEU A 165 12.16 7.53 -2.78
N VAL A 166 12.40 8.82 -2.53
CA VAL A 166 11.45 9.88 -2.89
C VAL A 166 11.24 9.87 -4.40
N CYS A 167 10.00 9.92 -4.87
CA CYS A 167 9.64 9.88 -6.28
C CYS A 167 8.81 11.11 -6.67
N ILE A 168 9.34 11.90 -7.61
CA ILE A 168 8.66 13.04 -8.23
C ILE A 168 8.26 12.62 -9.64
N CYS A 169 7.00 12.22 -9.78
CA CYS A 169 6.41 11.74 -11.03
C CYS A 169 5.03 12.42 -11.25
N PRO A 170 5.03 13.71 -11.66
CA PRO A 170 3.81 14.47 -11.84
C PRO A 170 2.83 13.85 -12.84
N ASP A 171 3.31 13.25 -13.93
CA ASP A 171 2.43 12.71 -14.97
C ASP A 171 1.48 11.62 -14.43
N LEU A 172 1.96 10.75 -13.52
CA LEU A 172 1.11 9.72 -12.90
C LEU A 172 0.07 10.32 -11.96
N VAL A 173 0.49 11.28 -11.13
CA VAL A 173 -0.40 11.95 -10.18
C VAL A 173 -1.46 12.76 -10.94
N GLU A 174 -1.06 13.44 -12.02
CA GLU A 174 -1.95 14.27 -12.83
C GLU A 174 -3.03 13.44 -13.52
N LYS A 175 -2.69 12.25 -14.04
CA LYS A 175 -3.69 11.29 -14.55
C LYS A 175 -4.73 10.93 -13.48
N TRP A 176 -4.29 10.63 -12.26
CA TRP A 176 -5.20 10.33 -11.16
C TRP A 176 -6.05 11.55 -10.78
N VAL A 177 -5.47 12.76 -10.74
CA VAL A 177 -6.20 13.99 -10.43
C VAL A 177 -7.28 14.28 -11.46
N LYS A 178 -6.97 14.16 -12.76
CA LYS A 178 -7.87 14.45 -13.88
C LYS A 178 -8.99 13.41 -14.07
N ARG A 179 -8.94 12.27 -13.38
CA ARG A 179 -9.96 11.23 -13.50
C ARG A 179 -11.34 11.75 -13.11
N GLU A 180 -12.34 11.50 -13.96
CA GLU A 180 -13.73 11.85 -13.69
C GLU A 180 -14.29 11.01 -12.55
N ARG A 181 -14.96 11.66 -11.59
CA ARG A 181 -15.51 11.01 -10.40
C ARG A 181 -17.00 11.29 -10.31
N LYS A 182 -17.80 10.41 -10.90
CA LYS A 182 -19.26 10.56 -11.05
C LYS A 182 -19.97 10.91 -9.72
N TYR A 183 -19.54 10.30 -8.62
CA TYR A 183 -20.16 10.48 -7.30
C TYR A 183 -19.33 11.35 -6.34
N GLY A 184 -18.28 12.00 -6.85
CA GLY A 184 -17.56 13.05 -6.12
C GLY A 184 -16.66 12.59 -4.97
N TRP A 185 -16.50 11.28 -4.72
CA TRP A 185 -15.45 10.77 -3.86
C TRP A 185 -14.22 10.38 -4.69
N PRO A 186 -12.99 10.70 -4.23
CA PRO A 186 -12.65 11.58 -3.12
C PRO A 186 -13.01 13.03 -3.46
N GLY A 187 -13.39 13.80 -2.43
CA GLY A 187 -13.77 15.20 -2.62
C GLY A 187 -12.59 16.07 -3.12
N PRO A 188 -12.87 17.21 -3.79
CA PRO A 188 -11.83 18.05 -4.41
C PRO A 188 -10.71 18.50 -3.46
N ASN A 189 -11.03 18.79 -2.20
CA ASN A 189 -10.05 19.17 -1.19
C ASN A 189 -9.07 18.03 -0.88
N LEU A 190 -9.57 16.80 -0.78
CA LEU A 190 -8.75 15.62 -0.53
C LEU A 190 -7.88 15.30 -1.76
N VAL A 191 -8.44 15.41 -2.97
CA VAL A 191 -7.67 15.28 -4.22
C VAL A 191 -6.52 16.29 -4.26
N LYS A 192 -6.78 17.56 -3.92
CA LYS A 192 -5.74 18.60 -3.86
C LYS A 192 -4.65 18.25 -2.86
N GLN A 193 -5.01 17.83 -1.64
CA GLN A 193 -4.04 17.43 -0.63
C GLN A 193 -3.18 16.25 -1.12
N ILE A 194 -3.81 15.20 -1.65
CA ILE A 194 -3.12 14.03 -2.19
C ILE A 194 -2.17 14.40 -3.34
N SER A 195 -2.60 15.28 -4.23
CA SER A 195 -1.78 15.71 -5.38
C SER A 195 -0.50 16.45 -5.00
N SER A 196 -0.44 16.99 -3.78
CA SER A 196 0.74 17.68 -3.24
C SER A 196 1.72 16.76 -2.52
N LEU A 197 1.36 15.48 -2.32
CA LEU A 197 2.20 14.52 -1.64
C LEU A 197 3.28 13.97 -2.59
N GLU A 198 4.45 13.71 -2.02
CA GLU A 198 5.50 12.96 -2.69
C GLU A 198 5.09 11.48 -2.87
N GLY A 199 5.40 10.92 -4.03
CA GLY A 199 5.40 9.48 -4.25
C GLY A 199 6.69 8.84 -3.74
N HIS A 200 6.75 7.51 -3.76
CA HIS A 200 7.96 6.77 -3.47
C HIS A 200 8.17 5.66 -4.50
N VAL A 201 9.41 5.21 -4.65
CA VAL A 201 9.73 3.94 -5.31
C VAL A 201 10.32 2.97 -4.31
N VAL A 202 9.90 1.71 -4.41
CA VAL A 202 10.36 0.61 -3.56
C VAL A 202 11.01 -0.49 -4.41
N PRO A 203 12.00 -1.23 -3.88
CA PRO A 203 12.77 -2.22 -4.63
C PRO A 203 11.96 -3.51 -4.84
N VAL A 204 10.95 -3.43 -5.70
CA VAL A 204 10.03 -4.52 -6.05
C VAL A 204 9.86 -4.52 -7.55
N SER A 205 10.28 -5.60 -8.20
CA SER A 205 9.96 -5.82 -9.62
C SER A 205 8.56 -6.39 -9.79
N ASN A 206 7.97 -6.16 -10.97
CA ASN A 206 6.85 -6.98 -11.43
C ASN A 206 7.35 -8.42 -11.67
N LYS A 207 6.52 -9.43 -11.38
CA LYS A 207 6.91 -10.85 -11.54
C LYS A 207 7.19 -11.21 -13.00
N ASP A 208 6.49 -10.59 -13.94
CA ASP A 208 6.63 -10.81 -15.38
C ASP A 208 7.54 -9.75 -16.04
N SER A 209 8.33 -9.04 -15.23
CA SER A 209 9.22 -7.98 -15.71
C SER A 209 10.36 -8.56 -16.54
N MET A 210 10.71 -7.86 -17.62
CA MET A 210 11.97 -8.10 -18.35
C MET A 210 13.21 -7.74 -17.51
N TYR A 211 13.02 -6.99 -16.43
CA TYR A 211 14.07 -6.46 -15.55
C TYR A 211 13.84 -6.90 -14.10
N PRO A 212 13.93 -8.21 -13.79
CA PRO A 212 13.58 -8.73 -12.47
C PRO A 212 14.51 -8.23 -11.34
N LEU A 213 15.77 -7.92 -11.66
CA LEU A 213 16.79 -7.51 -10.68
C LEU A 213 16.97 -5.99 -10.57
N SER A 214 16.45 -5.22 -11.52
CA SER A 214 16.58 -3.75 -11.56
C SER A 214 15.23 -3.03 -11.65
N GLY A 215 14.14 -3.77 -11.43
CA GLY A 215 12.76 -3.26 -11.40
C GLY A 215 12.36 -2.71 -10.04
N TRP A 216 11.75 -1.52 -10.06
CA TRP A 216 11.25 -0.77 -8.91
C TRP A 216 9.76 -0.46 -9.07
N ARG A 217 9.02 -0.46 -7.97
CA ARG A 217 7.58 -0.18 -7.97
C ARG A 217 7.30 1.20 -7.41
N ILE A 218 6.49 1.98 -8.13
CA ILE A 218 6.00 3.28 -7.67
C ILE A 218 4.83 3.06 -6.69
N CYS A 219 4.84 3.78 -5.57
CA CYS A 219 3.78 3.76 -4.58
C CYS A 219 3.47 5.16 -4.01
N TYR A 220 2.22 5.35 -3.56
CA TYR A 220 1.72 6.59 -2.97
C TYR A 220 1.17 6.31 -1.57
N THR A 221 2.01 5.74 -0.70
CA THR A 221 1.59 5.22 0.62
C THR A 221 0.82 6.23 1.47
N LYS A 222 1.29 7.49 1.56
CA LYS A 222 0.60 8.55 2.29
C LYS A 222 -0.78 8.88 1.69
N ALA A 223 -0.89 8.91 0.36
CA ALA A 223 -2.15 9.15 -0.33
C ALA A 223 -3.17 8.05 -0.02
N GLU A 224 -2.74 6.79 -0.08
CA GLU A 224 -3.61 5.64 0.24
C GLU A 224 -4.10 5.69 1.69
N ILE A 225 -3.23 6.06 2.65
CA ILE A 225 -3.62 6.23 4.06
C ILE A 225 -4.68 7.33 4.18
N MET A 226 -4.49 8.48 3.53
CA MET A 226 -5.46 9.58 3.55
C MET A 226 -6.81 9.20 2.92
N LEU A 227 -6.80 8.38 1.87
CA LEU A 227 -8.03 7.85 1.27
C LEU A 227 -8.80 6.96 2.25
N VAL A 228 -8.12 6.03 2.93
CA VAL A 228 -8.74 5.18 3.97
C VAL A 228 -9.24 6.01 5.16
N HIS A 229 -8.50 7.05 5.54
CA HIS A 229 -8.92 7.94 6.63
C HIS A 229 -10.18 8.75 6.28
N SER A 230 -10.48 8.92 4.98
CA SER A 230 -11.66 9.63 4.50
C SER A 230 -12.94 8.80 4.44
N PHE A 231 -12.86 7.50 4.73
CA PHE A 231 -14.02 6.62 4.71
C PHE A 231 -15.06 7.02 5.76
N THR A 232 -16.33 6.93 5.38
CA THR A 232 -17.43 6.97 6.34
C THR A 232 -17.43 5.71 7.22
N GLU A 233 -18.22 5.71 8.28
CA GLU A 233 -18.34 4.53 9.16
C GLU A 233 -18.81 3.28 8.39
N SER A 234 -19.83 3.40 7.54
CA SER A 234 -20.33 2.27 6.73
C SER A 234 -19.27 1.74 5.76
N GLN A 235 -18.53 2.64 5.10
CA GLN A 235 -17.41 2.28 4.21
C GLN A 235 -16.25 1.61 4.97
N THR A 236 -15.95 2.10 6.17
CA THR A 236 -14.94 1.50 7.06
C THR A 236 -15.37 0.09 7.46
N LYS A 237 -16.64 -0.12 7.83
CA LYS A 237 -17.19 -1.44 8.16
C LYS A 237 -17.13 -2.40 6.97
N LEU A 238 -17.45 -1.95 5.76
CA LEU A 238 -17.27 -2.73 4.54
C LEU A 238 -15.81 -3.14 4.34
N TYR A 239 -14.88 -2.20 4.47
CA TYR A 239 -13.44 -2.50 4.36
C TYR A 239 -12.99 -3.53 5.40
N MET A 240 -13.47 -3.43 6.65
CA MET A 240 -13.14 -4.40 7.69
C MET A 240 -13.66 -5.80 7.40
N LEU A 241 -14.89 -5.94 6.91
CA LEU A 241 -15.44 -7.23 6.49
C LEU A 241 -14.59 -7.87 5.40
N LEU A 242 -14.19 -7.09 4.39
CA LEU A 242 -13.34 -7.59 3.31
C LEU A 242 -11.94 -7.95 3.80
N LYS A 243 -11.35 -7.20 4.73
CA LYS A 243 -10.07 -7.58 5.35
C LYS A 243 -10.16 -8.90 6.12
N LEU A 244 -11.23 -9.09 6.89
CA LEU A 244 -11.47 -10.33 7.63
C LEU A 244 -11.69 -11.51 6.67
N MET A 245 -12.48 -11.31 5.61
CA MET A 245 -12.68 -12.30 4.56
C MET A 245 -11.38 -12.66 3.84
N ALA A 246 -10.57 -11.66 3.48
CA ALA A 246 -9.27 -11.89 2.85
C ALA A 246 -8.35 -12.71 3.77
N LYS A 247 -8.25 -12.34 5.06
CA LYS A 247 -7.42 -13.06 6.04
C LYS A 247 -7.87 -14.50 6.25
N SER A 248 -9.17 -14.72 6.45
CA SER A 248 -9.70 -16.00 6.94
C SER A 248 -10.16 -16.96 5.84
N VAL A 249 -10.52 -16.45 4.66
CA VAL A 249 -11.12 -17.25 3.58
C VAL A 249 -10.26 -17.22 2.31
N LEU A 250 -9.90 -16.03 1.83
CA LEU A 250 -9.30 -15.90 0.49
C LEU A 250 -7.79 -16.18 0.49
N LYS A 251 -7.03 -15.65 1.44
CA LYS A 251 -5.57 -15.80 1.53
C LYS A 251 -5.11 -17.26 1.67
N PRO A 252 -5.81 -18.14 2.43
CA PRO A 252 -5.51 -19.58 2.45
C PRO A 252 -5.67 -20.28 1.08
N LEU A 253 -6.52 -19.75 0.20
CA LEU A 253 -6.79 -20.31 -1.12
C LEU A 253 -5.91 -19.70 -2.21
N CYS A 254 -5.58 -18.42 -2.07
CA CYS A 254 -4.71 -17.67 -2.98
C CYS A 254 -3.96 -16.60 -2.18
N PRO A 255 -2.64 -16.76 -1.93
CA PRO A 255 -1.85 -15.82 -1.15
C PRO A 255 -1.85 -14.38 -1.68
N ALA A 256 -2.16 -14.18 -2.97
CA ALA A 256 -2.26 -12.86 -3.59
C ALA A 256 -3.49 -12.04 -3.11
N MET A 257 -4.51 -12.69 -2.54
CA MET A 257 -5.70 -12.05 -1.97
C MET A 257 -5.39 -11.36 -0.64
N THR A 258 -4.71 -10.22 -0.74
CA THR A 258 -4.23 -9.44 0.40
C THR A 258 -5.21 -8.33 0.79
N SER A 259 -5.00 -7.73 1.98
CA SER A 259 -5.69 -6.50 2.38
C SER A 259 -5.48 -5.36 1.38
N TYR A 260 -4.36 -5.35 0.65
CA TYR A 260 -4.10 -4.36 -0.40
C TYR A 260 -5.05 -4.51 -1.60
N ILE A 261 -5.36 -5.74 -2.01
CA ILE A 261 -6.38 -6.01 -3.04
C ILE A 261 -7.74 -5.50 -2.56
N MET A 262 -8.15 -5.89 -1.35
CA MET A 262 -9.43 -5.45 -0.77
C MET A 262 -9.54 -3.93 -0.65
N LYS A 263 -8.45 -3.25 -0.29
CA LYS A 263 -8.40 -1.80 -0.20
C LYS A 263 -8.66 -1.12 -1.55
N ASN A 264 -8.01 -1.60 -2.62
CA ASN A 264 -8.22 -1.04 -3.96
C ASN A 264 -9.65 -1.27 -4.45
N ILE A 265 -10.21 -2.44 -4.17
CA ILE A 265 -11.60 -2.77 -4.47
C ILE A 265 -12.56 -1.79 -3.78
N VAL A 266 -12.37 -1.54 -2.48
CA VAL A 266 -13.19 -0.58 -1.72
C VAL A 266 -13.05 0.84 -2.27
N PHE A 267 -11.84 1.27 -2.66
CA PHE A 267 -11.66 2.58 -3.28
C PHE A 267 -12.48 2.73 -4.57
N TRP A 268 -12.46 1.70 -5.42
CA TRP A 268 -13.25 1.72 -6.64
C TRP A 268 -14.76 1.67 -6.36
N GLU A 269 -15.21 0.82 -5.45
CA GLU A 269 -16.61 0.76 -5.01
C GLU A 269 -17.13 2.12 -4.52
N ILE A 270 -16.33 2.85 -3.74
CA ILE A 270 -16.72 4.16 -3.22
C ILE A 270 -16.73 5.22 -4.32
N GLU A 271 -15.77 5.20 -5.25
CA GLU A 271 -15.72 6.19 -6.36
C GLU A 271 -16.87 6.00 -7.37
N THR A 272 -17.28 4.74 -7.60
CA THR A 272 -18.27 4.37 -8.64
C THR A 272 -19.70 4.25 -8.13
N ASN A 273 -19.96 4.51 -6.84
CA ASN A 273 -21.30 4.47 -6.25
C ASN A 273 -21.63 5.74 -5.47
N SER A 274 -22.93 6.06 -5.38
CA SER A 274 -23.41 7.17 -4.56
C SER A 274 -23.10 6.92 -3.09
N SER A 275 -22.71 7.97 -2.36
CA SER A 275 -22.53 7.91 -0.90
C SER A 275 -23.79 7.45 -0.16
N GLN A 276 -24.97 7.69 -0.72
CA GLN A 276 -26.26 7.22 -0.18
C GLN A 276 -26.40 5.69 -0.18
N ASN A 277 -25.64 4.99 -1.04
CA ASN A 277 -25.62 3.53 -1.07
C ASN A 277 -24.82 2.93 0.10
N PHE A 278 -24.09 3.74 0.85
CA PHE A 278 -23.30 3.34 2.01
C PHE A 278 -23.99 3.79 3.30
N SER A 279 -24.83 2.91 3.83
CA SER A 279 -25.55 3.09 5.09
C SER A 279 -25.34 1.88 5.99
N GLN A 280 -25.79 1.96 7.24
CA GLN A 280 -25.78 0.80 8.12
C GLN A 280 -26.70 -0.33 7.59
N THR A 281 -27.80 0.04 6.93
CA THR A 281 -28.77 -0.93 6.42
C THR A 281 -28.36 -1.61 5.12
N SER A 282 -27.50 -0.97 4.32
CA SER A 282 -27.01 -1.51 3.03
C SER A 282 -25.64 -2.18 3.12
N LEU A 283 -25.06 -2.32 4.32
CA LEU A 283 -23.71 -2.86 4.51
C LEU A 283 -23.54 -4.26 3.90
N PHE A 284 -24.52 -5.14 4.09
CA PHE A 284 -24.47 -6.49 3.53
C PHE A 284 -24.60 -6.48 2.01
N ASP A 285 -25.53 -5.69 1.46
CA ASP A 285 -25.69 -5.57 0.00
C ASP A 285 -24.39 -5.09 -0.63
N ARG A 286 -23.77 -4.05 -0.06
CA ARG A 286 -22.45 -3.55 -0.50
C ARG A 286 -21.34 -4.58 -0.40
N LEU A 287 -21.36 -5.46 0.61
CA LEU A 287 -20.43 -6.58 0.68
C LEU A 287 -20.62 -7.53 -0.50
N ILE A 288 -21.87 -7.88 -0.84
CA ILE A 288 -22.19 -8.75 -1.98
C ILE A 288 -21.76 -8.09 -3.29
N ASP A 289 -22.09 -6.81 -3.50
CA ASP A 289 -21.68 -6.06 -4.70
C ASP A 289 -20.15 -6.05 -4.85
N THR A 290 -19.44 -5.89 -3.74
CA THR A 290 -17.97 -5.91 -3.75
C THR A 290 -17.41 -7.29 -4.09
N ILE A 291 -18.06 -8.38 -3.63
CA ILE A 291 -17.68 -9.75 -3.99
C ILE A 291 -17.93 -10.00 -5.48
N LEU A 292 -19.05 -9.50 -6.03
CA LEU A 292 -19.36 -9.58 -7.45
C LEU A 292 -18.34 -8.79 -8.29
N PHE A 293 -17.93 -7.60 -7.84
CA PHE A 293 -16.86 -6.85 -8.50
C PHE A 293 -15.52 -7.60 -8.46
N LEU A 294 -15.16 -8.19 -7.32
CA LEU A 294 -13.96 -9.06 -7.22
C LEU A 294 -14.04 -10.25 -8.16
N LYS A 295 -15.21 -10.90 -8.27
CA LYS A 295 -15.45 -12.01 -9.21
C LYS A 295 -15.23 -11.57 -10.66
N GLN A 296 -15.80 -10.44 -11.07
CA GLN A 296 -15.61 -9.88 -12.42
C GLN A 296 -14.14 -9.53 -12.71
N ALA A 297 -13.44 -8.95 -11.73
CA ALA A 297 -12.01 -8.66 -11.84
C ALA A 297 -11.18 -9.96 -11.99
N LEU A 298 -11.57 -11.04 -11.30
CA LEU A 298 -10.92 -12.33 -11.43
C LEU A 298 -11.22 -12.99 -12.78
N GLU A 299 -12.46 -12.94 -13.27
CA GLU A 299 -12.85 -13.48 -14.59
C GLU A 299 -12.12 -12.77 -15.74
N SER A 300 -11.86 -11.47 -15.59
CA SER A 300 -11.09 -10.68 -16.57
C SER A 300 -9.57 -10.71 -16.36
N ASP A 301 -9.09 -11.36 -15.29
CA ASP A 301 -7.71 -11.32 -14.82
C ASP A 301 -7.14 -9.89 -14.70
N TYR A 302 -8.00 -8.95 -14.32
CA TYR A 302 -7.66 -7.53 -14.31
C TYR A 302 -8.31 -6.78 -13.15
N LEU A 303 -7.47 -6.27 -12.24
CA LEU A 303 -7.88 -5.35 -11.19
C LEU A 303 -6.99 -4.12 -11.20
N GLU A 304 -7.58 -2.96 -11.47
CA GLU A 304 -6.86 -1.69 -11.51
C GLU A 304 -6.36 -1.26 -10.14
N SER A 305 -5.12 -0.79 -10.07
CA SER A 305 -4.66 -0.06 -8.90
C SER A 305 -5.28 1.32 -8.86
N TYR A 306 -5.88 1.69 -7.73
CA TYR A 306 -6.62 2.92 -7.61
C TYR A 306 -5.81 4.20 -7.87
N MET A 307 -4.54 4.25 -7.40
CA MET A 307 -3.64 5.39 -7.60
C MET A 307 -2.95 5.39 -8.98
N ILE A 308 -2.86 4.24 -9.64
CA ILE A 308 -2.20 4.06 -10.96
C ILE A 308 -3.07 3.08 -11.75
N ALA A 309 -4.13 3.57 -12.39
CA ALA A 309 -5.20 2.76 -12.97
C ALA A 309 -4.68 1.74 -14.00
N GLU A 310 -3.64 2.09 -14.75
CA GLU A 310 -3.02 1.22 -15.74
C GLU A 310 -2.28 0.02 -15.13
N ARG A 311 -2.04 0.02 -13.81
CA ARG A 311 -1.37 -1.09 -13.12
C ARG A 311 -2.37 -2.17 -12.72
N ASN A 312 -2.32 -3.31 -13.40
CA ASN A 312 -3.03 -4.52 -13.00
C ASN A 312 -2.44 -5.12 -11.72
N LEU A 313 -3.26 -5.31 -10.70
CA LEU A 313 -2.89 -5.89 -9.42
C LEU A 313 -2.83 -7.42 -9.43
N PHE A 314 -3.44 -8.09 -10.41
CA PHE A 314 -3.43 -9.56 -10.54
C PHE A 314 -2.29 -10.08 -11.40
N GLN A 315 -1.72 -9.24 -12.27
CA GLN A 315 -0.64 -9.61 -13.19
C GLN A 315 0.51 -10.37 -12.50
N GLY A 316 0.73 -11.62 -12.95
CA GLY A 316 1.76 -12.52 -12.45
C GLY A 316 1.56 -13.05 -11.03
N ARG A 317 0.44 -12.72 -10.36
CA ARG A 317 0.24 -13.04 -8.94
C ARG A 317 -0.73 -14.18 -8.66
N ILE A 318 -1.65 -14.45 -9.58
CA ILE A 318 -2.68 -15.47 -9.43
C ILE A 318 -2.47 -16.51 -10.52
N THR A 319 -2.40 -17.78 -10.14
CA THR A 319 -2.34 -18.89 -11.10
C THR A 319 -3.75 -19.27 -11.58
N ASP A 320 -3.85 -19.90 -12.75
CA ASP A 320 -5.13 -20.42 -13.28
C ASP A 320 -5.88 -21.31 -12.28
N ASN A 321 -5.14 -22.12 -11.50
CA ASN A 321 -5.74 -23.00 -10.50
C ASN A 321 -6.29 -22.24 -9.29
N GLU A 322 -5.56 -21.23 -8.80
CA GLU A 322 -6.03 -20.35 -7.73
C GLU A 322 -7.26 -19.54 -8.20
N GLN A 323 -7.22 -18.98 -9.40
CA GLN A 323 -8.35 -18.25 -9.99
C GLN A 323 -9.59 -19.14 -10.08
N LYS A 324 -9.47 -20.35 -10.65
CA LYS A 324 -10.58 -21.33 -10.70
C LYS A 324 -11.09 -21.70 -9.31
N THR A 325 -10.21 -21.81 -8.32
CA THR A 325 -10.58 -22.13 -6.94
C THR A 325 -11.37 -20.99 -6.31
N LEU A 326 -10.93 -19.74 -6.49
CA LEU A 326 -11.64 -18.55 -6.00
C LEU A 326 -13.02 -18.42 -6.64
N LEU A 327 -13.12 -18.56 -7.97
CA LEU A 327 -14.39 -18.46 -8.69
C LEU A 327 -15.41 -19.52 -8.27
N LYS A 328 -14.97 -20.71 -7.85
CA LYS A 328 -15.84 -21.76 -7.31
C LYS A 328 -16.55 -21.38 -6.02
N ILE A 329 -15.96 -20.51 -5.19
CA ILE A 329 -16.57 -20.05 -3.93
C ILE A 329 -17.87 -19.31 -4.20
N TRP A 330 -17.94 -18.59 -5.33
CA TRP A 330 -19.05 -17.72 -5.69
C TRP A 330 -19.85 -18.23 -6.89
N MET A 331 -19.82 -19.55 -7.12
CA MET A 331 -20.66 -20.19 -8.14
C MET A 331 -22.16 -20.13 -7.81
N ASN A 332 -22.52 -19.90 -6.55
CA ASN A 332 -23.90 -19.85 -6.06
C ASN A 332 -24.34 -18.45 -5.56
N LEU A 333 -23.50 -17.43 -5.78
CA LEU A 333 -23.84 -16.00 -5.62
C LEU A 333 -24.09 -15.43 -7.01
#